data_AF-A0A7K3Z2S1-F1
#
_entry.id   AF-A0A7K3Z2S1-F1
#
_cell.length_a   1.000
_cell.length_b   1.000
_cell.length_c   1.000
_cell.angle_alpha   90.00
_cell.angle_beta   90.00
_cell.angle_gamma   90.00
#
_symmetry.space_group_name_H-M   'P 1'
#
loop_
_entity.id
_entity.type
_entity.pdbx_description
1 polymer ?
#
loop_
_entity_poly.entity_id
_entity_poly.type
_entity_poly.pdbx_seq_one_letter_code
_entity_poly.pdbx_strand_id
1 'polypeptide(L)' 'MEKARTCAFQANYHFIWATKYRRKVLDGSVEVRLEEVLKMIAENHGYQLLASRVHHGDHVHVFVSAKPKVSISDVVSVF' A
#
# COMPACT_ATOMS: atom_id res chain seq x y z
N MET A 1 -17.04 -6.14 6.26
CA MET A 1 -16.39 -7.35 6.81
C MET A 1 -16.43 -8.43 5.75
N GLU A 2 -15.27 -8.84 5.26
CA GLU A 2 -15.15 -9.87 4.23
C GLU A 2 -15.25 -11.26 4.83
N LYS A 3 -15.68 -12.24 4.02
CA LYS A 3 -15.80 -13.63 4.42
C LYS A 3 -14.89 -14.50 3.55
N ALA A 4 -14.09 -15.34 4.19
CA ALA A 4 -13.39 -16.46 3.57
C ALA A 4 -14.11 -17.78 3.93
N ARG A 5 -13.57 -18.90 3.46
CA ARG A 5 -14.16 -20.24 3.68
C ARG A 5 -14.41 -20.56 5.15
N THR A 6 -13.50 -20.17 6.04
CA THR A 6 -13.51 -20.57 7.46
C THR A 6 -13.36 -19.39 8.43
N CYS A 7 -13.36 -18.15 7.95
CA CYS A 7 -13.25 -16.97 8.80
C CYS A 7 -13.94 -15.76 8.17
N ALA A 8 -14.30 -14.79 9.00
CA ALA A 8 -14.68 -13.45 8.58
C ALA A 8 -13.64 -12.47 9.12
N PHE A 9 -13.24 -11.49 8.32
CA PHE A 9 -12.09 -10.64 8.62
C PHE A 9 -12.29 -9.20 8.14
N GLN A 10 -11.52 -8.31 8.76
CA GLN A 10 -11.28 -6.94 8.33
C GLN A 10 -9.82 -6.61 8.66
N ALA A 11 -8.93 -7.05 7.77
CA ALA A 11 -7.49 -7.00 7.97
C ALA A 11 -6.91 -5.85 7.14
N ASN A 12 -6.86 -4.68 7.78
CA ASN A 12 -6.35 -3.46 7.17
C ASN A 12 -4.98 -3.12 7.76
N TYR A 13 -4.03 -2.74 6.91
CA TYR A 13 -2.66 -2.45 7.30
C TYR A 13 -2.31 -1.04 6.85
N HIS A 14 -1.76 -0.25 7.77
CA HIS A 14 -1.17 1.05 7.49
C HIS A 14 0.34 0.91 7.58
N PHE A 15 1.03 1.03 6.45
CA PHE A 15 2.48 1.02 6.40
C PHE A 15 2.99 2.30 5.75
N ILE A 16 4.17 2.70 6.18
CA ILE A 16 4.85 3.93 5.76
C ILE A 16 6.28 3.57 5.41
N TRP A 17 6.76 4.08 4.27
CA TRP A 17 8.18 4.07 3.98
C TRP A 17 8.63 5.44 3.47
N ALA A 18 9.91 5.71 3.71
CA ALA A 18 10.57 6.91 3.24
C ALA A 18 11.40 6.62 2.00
N THR A 19 11.57 7.64 1.18
CA THR A 19 12.57 7.69 0.12
C THR A 19 13.98 7.50 0.71
N LYS A 20 14.89 6.98 -0.10
CA LYS A 20 16.29 6.83 0.31
C LYS A 20 16.87 8.19 0.73
N TYR A 21 17.37 8.26 1.96
CA TYR A 21 17.87 9.49 2.59
C TYR A 21 16.82 10.62 2.77
N ARG A 22 15.53 10.31 2.79
CA ARG A 22 14.43 11.30 2.91
C ARG A 22 14.51 12.41 1.85
N ARG A 23 14.92 12.06 0.63
CA ARG A 23 14.96 13.00 -0.48
C ARG A 23 13.53 13.37 -0.90
N LYS A 24 13.27 14.65 -1.05
CA LYS A 24 11.95 15.16 -1.48
C LYS A 24 11.78 15.00 -2.98
N VAL A 25 11.58 13.77 -3.43
CA VAL A 25 11.46 13.39 -4.86
C VAL A 25 10.06 12.95 -5.26
N LEU A 26 9.17 12.77 -4.28
CA LEU A 26 7.79 12.40 -4.52
C LEU A 26 6.97 13.68 -4.70
N ASP A 27 7.09 14.32 -5.85
CA ASP A 27 6.32 15.50 -6.21
C ASP A 27 5.81 15.44 -7.67
N GLY A 28 4.81 16.27 -7.97
CA GLY A 28 4.28 16.45 -9.32
C GLY A 28 3.95 15.13 -10.03
N SER A 29 4.62 14.89 -11.15
CA SER A 29 4.42 13.67 -11.95
C SER A 29 4.90 12.38 -11.26
N VAL A 30 5.87 12.47 -10.35
CA VAL A 30 6.37 11.30 -9.61
C VAL A 30 5.33 10.82 -8.62
N GLU A 31 4.67 11.73 -7.91
CA GLU A 31 3.57 11.41 -6.99
C GLU A 31 2.40 10.76 -7.74
N VAL A 32 1.96 11.34 -8.86
CA VAL A 32 0.88 10.79 -9.69
C VAL A 32 1.23 9.38 -10.17
N ARG A 33 2.44 9.19 -10.68
CA ARG A 33 2.88 7.88 -11.18
C ARG A 33 3.00 6.86 -10.05
N LEU A 34 3.45 7.28 -8.87
CA LEU A 34 3.51 6.42 -7.70
C LEU A 34 2.12 5.90 -7.33
N GLU A 35 1.11 6.76 -7.26
CA GLU A 35 -0.27 6.34 -6.95
C GLU A 35 -0.83 5.33 -7.96
N GLU A 36 -0.57 5.54 -9.26
CA GLU A 36 -0.94 4.57 -10.30
C GLU A 36 -0.26 3.21 -10.09
N VAL A 37 1.04 3.22 -9.77
CA VAL A 37 1.82 1.99 -9.52
C VAL A 37 1.32 1.26 -8.29
N LEU A 38 1.05 1.97 -7.19
CA LEU A 38 0.50 1.37 -5.98
C LEU A 38 -0.86 0.72 -6.23
N LYS A 39 -1.71 1.37 -7.04
CA LYS A 39 -3.00 0.81 -7.44
C LYS A 39 -2.84 -0.45 -8.29
N MET A 40 -1.96 -0.43 -9.28
CA MET A 40 -1.67 -1.60 -10.13
C MET A 40 -1.13 -2.78 -9.32
N ILE A 41 -0.21 -2.53 -8.38
CA ILE A 41 0.33 -3.57 -7.48
C ILE A 41 -0.80 -4.19 -6.65
N ALA A 42 -1.64 -3.36 -6.03
CA ALA A 42 -2.76 -3.85 -5.24
C ALA A 42 -3.71 -4.73 -6.07
N GLU A 43 -4.10 -4.27 -7.27
CA GLU A 43 -4.97 -5.00 -8.19
C GLU A 43 -4.35 -6.34 -8.63
N ASN A 44 -3.06 -6.34 -8.99
CA ASN A 44 -2.36 -7.55 -9.45
C ASN A 44 -2.25 -8.63 -8.38
N HIS A 45 -2.15 -8.23 -7.10
CA HIS A 45 -2.06 -9.16 -5.97
C HIS A 45 -3.41 -9.46 -5.30
N GLY A 46 -4.51 -8.89 -5.83
CA GLY A 46 -5.85 -9.04 -5.25
C GLY A 46 -5.99 -8.40 -3.87
N TYR A 47 -5.21 -7.37 -3.59
CA TYR A 47 -5.32 -6.50 -2.42
C TYR A 47 -6.25 -5.33 -2.73
N GLN A 48 -6.77 -4.69 -1.69
CA GLN A 48 -7.57 -3.48 -1.84
C GLN A 48 -6.79 -2.29 -1.30
N LEU A 49 -6.34 -1.41 -2.19
CA LEU A 49 -5.77 -0.12 -1.81
C LEU A 49 -6.91 0.79 -1.31
N LEU A 50 -6.93 1.06 -0.01
CA LEU A 50 -7.96 1.88 0.64
C LEU A 50 -7.59 3.37 0.58
N ALA A 51 -6.30 3.68 0.75
CA ALA A 51 -5.77 5.04 0.60
C ALA A 51 -4.25 4.99 0.34
N SER A 52 -3.74 5.94 -0.43
CA SER A 52 -2.33 6.27 -0.53
C SER A 52 -2.16 7.78 -0.44
N ARG A 53 -1.15 8.26 0.29
CA ARG A 53 -0.83 9.68 0.43
C ARG A 53 0.66 9.89 0.53
N VAL A 54 1.21 10.77 -0.31
CA VAL A 54 2.58 11.28 -0.12
C VAL A 54 2.55 12.42 0.89
N HIS A 55 3.54 12.43 1.79
CA HIS A 55 3.72 13.48 2.78
C HIS A 55 5.11 14.09 2.64
N HIS A 56 5.15 15.43 2.63
CA HIS A 56 6.38 16.23 2.60
C HIS A 56 7.35 15.92 1.43
N GLY A 57 6.89 15.16 0.42
CA GLY A 57 7.65 14.71 -0.74
C GLY A 57 8.69 13.62 -0.46
N ASP A 58 8.84 13.16 0.79
CA ASP A 58 9.92 12.27 1.20
C ASP A 58 9.45 10.91 1.74
N HIS A 59 8.16 10.72 2.01
CA HIS A 59 7.58 9.45 2.43
C HIS A 59 6.13 9.30 1.98
N VAL A 60 5.67 8.06 1.94
CA VAL A 60 4.31 7.70 1.51
C VAL A 60 3.64 6.82 2.57
N HIS A 61 2.37 7.12 2.81
CA HIS A 61 1.48 6.35 3.66
C HIS A 61 0.59 5.50 2.75
N VAL A 62 0.57 4.20 2.98
CA VAL A 62 -0.31 3.27 2.27
C VAL A 62 -1.19 2.53 3.25
N PHE A 63 -2.48 2.55 2.95
CA PHE A 63 -3.51 1.85 3.68
C PHE A 63 -4.13 0.79 2.76
N VAL A 64 -3.91 -0.49 3.08
CA VAL A 64 -4.33 -1.61 2.25
C VAL A 64 -5.12 -2.63 3.08
N SER A 65 -6.13 -3.25 2.47
CA SER A 65 -6.77 -4.45 2.99
C SER A 65 -6.22 -5.68 2.26
N ALA A 66 -5.82 -6.70 3.02
CA ALA A 66 -5.33 -7.96 2.50
C ALA A 66 -5.94 -9.15 3.25
N LYS A 67 -5.97 -10.31 2.60
CA LYS A 67 -6.50 -11.53 3.24
C LYS A 67 -5.60 -11.95 4.41
N PRO A 68 -6.15 -12.44 5.53
CA PRO A 68 -5.39 -12.78 6.74
C PRO A 68 -4.41 -13.95 6.58
N LYS A 69 -4.47 -14.66 5.45
CA LYS A 69 -3.51 -15.73 5.10
C LYS A 69 -2.18 -15.16 4.57
N VAL A 70 -2.18 -13.93 4.07
CA VAL A 70 -0.99 -13.28 3.52
C VAL A 70 -0.21 -12.64 4.67
N SER A 71 1.11 -12.84 4.71
CA SER A 71 1.92 -12.19 5.73
C SER A 71 2.12 -10.71 5.41
N ILE A 72 2.26 -9.86 6.42
CA ILE A 72 2.50 -8.43 6.24
C ILE A 72 3.82 -8.20 5.49
N SER A 73 4.85 -9.02 5.76
CA SER A 73 6.13 -8.95 5.07
C SER A 73 5.99 -9.21 3.56
N ASP A 74 5.16 -10.18 3.17
CA ASP A 74 4.90 -10.44 1.74
C ASP A 74 4.20 -9.25 1.09
N VAL A 75 3.22 -8.64 1.76
CA VAL A 75 2.55 -7.42 1.28
C VAL A 75 3.57 -6.30 1.09
N VAL A 76 4.41 -6.01 2.09
CA VAL A 76 5.41 -4.94 1.99
C VAL A 76 6.46 -5.22 0.90
N SER A 77 6.78 -6.49 0.62
CA SER A 77 7.80 -6.82 -0.38
C SER A 77 7.39 -6.55 -1.83
N VAL A 78 6.08 -6.47 -2.10
CA VAL A 78 5.54 -6.24 -3.45
C VAL A 78 5.15 -4.79 -3.71
N PHE A 79 5.01 -3.99 -2.65
CA PHE A 79 4.76 -2.54 -2.70
C PHE A 79 6.07 -1.75 -2.79
#